data_AF-A0A2N3AT27-F1
#
_entry.id   AF-A0A2N3AT27-F1
#
_cell.length_a   1.000
_cell.length_b   1.000
_cell.length_c   1.000
_cell.angle_alpha   90.00
_cell.angle_beta   90.00
_cell.angle_gamma   90.00
#
_symmetry.space_group_name_H-M   'P 1'
#
loop_
_entity.id
_entity.type
_entity.pdbx_description
1 polymer ?
#
loop_
_entity_poly.entity_id
_entity_poly.type
_entity_poly.pdbx_seq_one_letter_code
_entity_poly.pdbx_strand_id
1 'polypeptide(L)'
;MSEWIDTARASLGAARDYAEAVRAAVLRAVAPDGAPQPALMAREQHSVHGFAWIAASIAALEATLDWAVRADAAGQFGGAEELTLRIGFGEYLAQIASGLPMSASEVVRPSAFG
;
A
#
# COMPACT_ATOMS: atom_id res chain seq x y z
N MET A 1 13.79 1.01 20.56
CA MET A 1 13.03 0.86 19.32
C MET A 1 13.72 -0.19 18.49
N SER A 2 13.00 -1.27 18.16
CA SER A 2 13.51 -2.40 17.38
C SER A 2 13.94 -1.96 15.97
N GLU A 3 15.04 -2.53 15.45
CA GLU A 3 15.50 -2.36 14.06
C GLU A 3 14.36 -2.59 13.04
N TRP A 4 13.45 -3.53 13.33
CA TRP A 4 12.32 -3.85 12.47
C TRP A 4 11.23 -2.77 12.46
N ILE A 5 11.04 -2.06 13.57
CA ILE A 5 10.13 -0.91 13.64
C ILE A 5 10.67 0.24 12.78
N ASP A 6 11.98 0.49 12.85
CA ASP A 6 12.62 1.53 12.03
C ASP A 6 12.61 1.17 10.54
N THR A 7 12.87 -0.10 10.20
CA THR A 7 12.78 -0.61 8.83
C THR A 7 11.35 -0.52 8.28
N ALA A 8 10.36 -0.91 9.07
CA ALA A 8 8.95 -0.79 8.71
C ALA A 8 8.57 0.68 8.45
N ARG A 9 9.02 1.62 9.30
CA ARG A 9 8.81 3.06 9.12
C ARG A 9 9.39 3.58 7.81
N ALA A 10 10.64 3.25 7.50
CA ALA A 10 11.29 3.67 6.27
C ALA A 10 10.57 3.11 5.02
N SER A 11 10.23 1.83 5.05
CA SER A 11 9.54 1.16 3.94
C SER A 11 8.12 1.67 3.71
N LEU A 12 7.39 2.04 4.78
CA LEU A 12 6.08 2.69 4.67
C LEU A 12 6.18 4.05 3.97
N GLY A 13 7.25 4.80 4.22
CA GLY A 13 7.54 6.05 3.51
C GLY A 13 7.65 5.82 2.00
N ALA A 14 8.48 4.85 1.59
CA ALA A 14 8.63 4.50 0.17
C ALA A 14 7.32 4.02 -0.46
N ALA A 15 6.50 3.25 0.27
CA ALA A 15 5.20 2.80 -0.21
C ALA A 15 4.22 3.97 -0.43
N ARG A 16 4.24 4.98 0.44
CA ARG A 16 3.43 6.21 0.28
C ARG A 16 3.86 7.01 -0.94
N ASP A 17 5.17 7.17 -1.16
CA ASP A 17 5.69 7.86 -2.35
C ASP A 17 5.25 7.15 -3.64
N TYR A 18 5.29 5.81 -3.64
CA TYR A 18 4.75 5.01 -4.74
C TYR A 18 3.24 5.21 -4.93
N ALA A 19 2.46 5.21 -3.86
CA ALA A 19 1.01 5.43 -3.94
C ALA A 19 0.65 6.82 -4.49
N GLU A 20 1.43 7.86 -4.17
CA GLU A 20 1.25 9.19 -4.75
C GLU A 20 1.59 9.22 -6.25
N ALA A 21 2.63 8.51 -6.68
CA ALA A 21 2.94 8.36 -8.10
C ALA A 21 1.80 7.63 -8.85
N VAL A 22 1.27 6.55 -8.27
CA VAL A 22 0.12 5.80 -8.79
C VAL A 22 -1.13 6.69 -8.86
N ARG A 23 -1.42 7.44 -7.78
CA ARG A 23 -2.55 8.40 -7.72
C ARG A 23 -2.44 9.42 -8.85
N ALA A 24 -1.26 10.01 -9.05
CA ALA A 24 -1.03 10.99 -10.11
C ALA A 24 -1.25 10.38 -11.50
N ALA A 25 -0.82 9.14 -11.73
CA ALA A 25 -1.05 8.44 -12.99
C ALA A 25 -2.54 8.17 -13.25
N VAL A 26 -3.25 7.65 -12.26
CA VAL A 26 -4.70 7.41 -12.36
C VAL A 26 -5.44 8.72 -12.62
N LEU A 27 -5.09 9.81 -11.92
CA LEU A 27 -5.71 11.13 -12.13
C LEU A 27 -5.49 11.65 -13.56
N ARG A 28 -4.31 11.48 -14.16
CA ARG A 28 -4.09 11.85 -15.57
C ARG A 28 -5.01 11.10 -16.52
N ALA A 29 -5.35 9.85 -16.21
CA ALA A 29 -6.21 9.02 -17.05
C ALA A 29 -7.71 9.34 -16.88
N VAL A 30 -8.15 9.67 -15.65
CA VAL A 30 -9.58 9.81 -15.35
C VAL A 30 -10.08 11.25 -15.20
N ALA A 31 -9.17 12.21 -15.03
CA ALA A 31 -9.49 13.62 -14.76
C ALA A 31 -8.69 14.60 -15.67
N PRO A 32 -8.75 14.46 -17.01
CA PRO A 32 -7.95 15.30 -17.92
C PRO A 32 -8.25 16.80 -17.79
N ASP A 33 -9.48 17.16 -17.42
CA ASP A 33 -9.94 18.54 -17.25
C ASP A 33 -9.99 18.97 -15.76
N GLY A 34 -9.32 18.23 -14.87
CA GLY A 34 -9.19 18.57 -13.44
C GLY A 34 -10.24 17.94 -12.51
N ALA A 35 -11.28 17.28 -13.04
CA ALA A 35 -12.25 16.53 -12.25
C ALA A 35 -12.43 15.10 -12.81
N PRO A 36 -12.53 14.06 -11.95
CA PRO A 36 -12.77 12.69 -12.40
C PRO A 36 -14.08 12.57 -13.20
N GLN A 37 -13.99 11.96 -14.39
CA GLN A 37 -15.12 11.75 -15.27
C GLN A 37 -15.63 10.31 -15.13
N PRO A 38 -16.93 10.07 -14.84
CA PRO A 38 -17.46 8.72 -14.61
C PRO A 38 -17.18 7.73 -15.75
N ALA A 39 -17.28 8.18 -17.01
CA ALA A 39 -17.00 7.35 -18.17
C ALA A 39 -15.53 6.90 -18.25
N LEU A 40 -14.59 7.79 -17.90
CA LEU A 40 -13.16 7.47 -17.86
C LEU A 40 -12.84 6.58 -16.66
N MET A 41 -13.45 6.83 -15.50
CA MET A 41 -13.29 5.94 -14.34
C MET A 41 -13.79 4.52 -14.62
N ALA A 42 -14.89 4.37 -15.35
CA ALA A 42 -15.40 3.07 -15.77
C ALA A 42 -14.47 2.38 -16.80
N ARG A 43 -13.91 3.15 -17.76
CA ARG A 43 -12.94 2.63 -18.73
C ARG A 43 -11.64 2.18 -18.06
N GLU A 44 -11.15 2.97 -17.10
CA GLU A 44 -9.90 2.74 -16.36
C GLU A 44 -10.12 1.98 -15.05
N GLN A 45 -11.24 1.27 -14.90
CA GLN A 45 -11.67 0.68 -13.62
C GLN A 45 -10.59 -0.20 -12.97
N HIS A 46 -9.81 -0.94 -13.76
CA HIS A 46 -8.73 -1.77 -13.24
C HIS A 46 -7.65 -0.96 -12.51
N SER A 47 -7.22 0.17 -13.07
CA SER A 47 -6.21 1.04 -12.45
C SER A 47 -6.81 1.85 -11.30
N VAL A 48 -8.06 2.30 -11.42
CA VAL A 48 -8.79 2.98 -10.35
C VAL A 48 -8.94 2.07 -9.12
N HIS A 49 -9.41 0.84 -9.30
CA HIS A 49 -9.54 -0.13 -8.22
C HIS A 49 -8.18 -0.57 -7.69
N GLY A 50 -7.18 -0.72 -8.57
CA GLY A 50 -5.83 -1.07 -8.18
C GLY A 50 -5.20 -0.03 -7.26
N PHE A 51 -5.39 1.26 -7.56
CA PHE A 51 -4.99 2.34 -6.67
C PHE A 51 -5.70 2.25 -5.31
N ALA A 52 -7.01 1.98 -5.30
CA ALA A 52 -7.76 1.82 -4.05
C ALA A 52 -7.23 0.65 -3.19
N TRP A 53 -6.89 -0.49 -3.82
CA TRP A 53 -6.28 -1.62 -3.12
C TRP A 53 -4.88 -1.31 -2.57
N ILE A 54 -4.03 -0.62 -3.34
CA ILE A 54 -2.71 -0.16 -2.87
C ILE A 54 -2.87 0.75 -1.64
N ALA A 55 -3.79 1.72 -1.70
CA ALA A 55 -4.05 2.64 -0.60
C ALA A 55 -4.57 1.91 0.65
N ALA A 56 -5.48 0.95 0.49
CA ALA A 56 -5.99 0.14 1.60
C ALA A 56 -4.90 -0.73 2.24
N SER A 57 -4.04 -1.36 1.43
CA SER A 57 -2.90 -2.15 1.91
C SER A 57 -1.89 -1.30 2.68
N ILE A 58 -1.59 -0.08 2.20
CA ILE A 58 -0.70 0.86 2.90
C ILE A 58 -1.31 1.30 4.23
N ALA A 59 -2.63 1.55 4.27
CA ALA A 59 -3.32 1.89 5.52
C ALA A 59 -3.26 0.73 6.54
N ALA A 60 -3.35 -0.52 6.08
CA ALA A 60 -3.17 -1.69 6.94
C ALA A 60 -1.73 -1.79 7.48
N LEU A 61 -0.72 -1.50 6.66
CA LEU A 61 0.69 -1.46 7.09
C LEU A 61 0.95 -0.33 8.10
N GLU A 62 0.38 0.85 7.88
CA GLU A 62 0.42 1.96 8.83
C GLU A 62 -0.17 1.58 10.19
N ALA A 63 -1.38 1.02 10.20
CA ALA A 63 -2.01 0.57 11.43
C ALA A 63 -1.18 -0.51 12.15
N THR A 64 -0.53 -1.40 11.39
CA THR A 64 0.36 -2.45 11.94
C THR A 64 1.62 -1.84 12.55
N LEU A 65 2.25 -0.87 11.90
CA LEU A 65 3.41 -0.17 12.45
C LEU A 65 3.04 0.60 13.72
N ASP A 66 1.91 1.31 13.71
CA ASP A 66 1.42 2.05 14.87
C ASP A 66 1.14 1.13 16.07
N TRP A 67 0.58 -0.06 15.81
CA TRP A 67 0.43 -1.09 16.83
C TRP A 67 1.79 -1.55 17.38
N ALA A 68 2.75 -1.85 16.52
CA ALA A 68 4.09 -2.30 16.93
C ALA A 68 4.82 -1.25 17.79
N VAL A 69 4.73 0.04 17.41
CA VAL A 69 5.29 1.15 18.19
C VAL A 69 4.68 1.25 19.58
N ARG A 70 3.34 1.10 19.69
CA ARG A 70 2.68 1.11 21.01
C ARG A 70 3.04 -0.12 21.84
N ALA A 71 3.16 -1.29 21.22
CA ALA A 71 3.58 -2.51 21.90
C ALA A 71 5.01 -2.39 22.44
N ASP A 72 5.94 -1.81 21.67
CA ASP A 72 7.34 -1.57 22.11
C ASP A 72 7.38 -0.62 23.30
N ALA A 73 6.63 0.49 23.22
CA ALA A 73 6.52 1.46 24.32
C ALA A 73 5.92 0.85 25.61
N ALA A 74 5.05 -0.16 25.48
CA ALA A 74 4.45 -0.86 26.61
C ALA A 74 5.30 -2.04 27.13
N GLY A 75 6.46 -2.33 26.52
CA GLY A 75 7.26 -3.52 26.84
C GLY A 75 6.60 -4.84 26.44
N GLN A 76 5.67 -4.80 25.49
CA GLN A 76 4.88 -5.94 24.99
C GLN A 76 5.31 -6.40 23.59
N PHE A 77 6.34 -5.79 23.00
CA PHE A 77 6.87 -6.18 21.71
C PHE A 77 7.89 -7.32 21.86
N GLY A 78 7.41 -8.56 21.73
CA GLY A 78 8.23 -9.76 21.79
C GLY A 78 8.48 -10.39 20.41
N GLY A 79 8.91 -11.64 20.42
CA GLY A 79 9.26 -12.36 19.17
C GLY A 79 8.07 -12.60 18.25
N ALA A 80 6.85 -12.78 18.79
CA ALA A 80 5.65 -12.95 17.98
C ALA A 80 5.29 -11.64 17.26
N GLU A 81 5.33 -10.51 17.97
CA GLU A 81 5.01 -9.20 17.43
C GLU A 81 6.02 -8.78 16.34
N GLU A 82 7.30 -9.04 16.58
CA GLU A 82 8.35 -8.81 15.58
C GLU A 82 8.11 -9.63 14.31
N LEU A 83 7.81 -10.92 14.44
CA LEU A 83 7.52 -11.77 13.28
C LEU A 83 6.27 -11.32 12.54
N THR A 84 5.20 -10.93 13.24
CA THR A 84 3.99 -10.37 12.62
C THR A 84 4.31 -9.12 11.80
N LEU A 85 5.10 -8.18 12.37
CA LEU A 85 5.50 -6.97 11.67
C LEU A 85 6.30 -7.32 10.41
N ARG A 86 7.31 -8.19 10.53
CA ARG A 86 8.20 -8.57 9.42
C ARG A 86 7.47 -9.29 8.30
N ILE A 87 6.63 -10.27 8.63
CA ILE A 87 5.87 -11.04 7.65
C ILE A 87 4.85 -10.13 6.96
N GLY A 88 4.10 -9.33 7.72
CA GLY A 88 3.08 -8.42 7.17
C GLY A 88 3.68 -7.40 6.22
N PHE A 89 4.75 -6.71 6.64
CA PHE A 89 5.45 -5.74 5.78
C PHE A 89 6.11 -6.39 4.57
N GLY A 90 6.83 -7.50 4.77
CA GLY A 90 7.50 -8.20 3.67
C GLY A 90 6.51 -8.66 2.59
N GLU A 91 5.40 -9.26 2.99
CA GLU A 91 4.38 -9.77 2.07
C GLU A 91 3.67 -8.64 1.32
N TYR A 92 3.14 -7.65 2.05
CA TYR A 92 2.32 -6.61 1.43
C TYR A 92 3.16 -5.68 0.55
N LEU A 93 4.40 -5.36 0.94
CA LEU A 93 5.29 -4.56 0.09
C LEU A 93 5.70 -5.33 -1.16
N ALA A 94 5.97 -6.64 -1.06
CA ALA A 94 6.26 -7.47 -2.22
C ALA A 94 5.06 -7.52 -3.19
N GLN A 95 3.84 -7.66 -2.68
CA GLN A 95 2.63 -7.61 -3.50
C GLN A 95 2.44 -6.23 -4.15
N ILE A 96 2.58 -5.14 -3.41
CA ILE A 96 2.49 -3.77 -3.98
C ILE A 96 3.52 -3.56 -5.10
N ALA A 97 4.74 -4.07 -4.93
CA ALA A 97 5.84 -3.89 -5.89
C ALA A 97 5.74 -4.79 -7.14
N SER A 98 5.08 -5.94 -7.05
CA SER A 98 5.12 -6.97 -8.12
C SER A 98 3.75 -7.35 -8.70
N GLY A 99 2.70 -7.27 -7.89
CA GLY A 99 1.34 -7.66 -8.26
C GLY A 99 0.47 -7.80 -7.02
N LEU A 100 -0.50 -6.90 -6.86
CA LEU A 100 -1.43 -6.88 -5.73
C LEU A 100 -2.75 -7.57 -6.14
N PRO A 101 -3.10 -8.72 -5.52
CA PRO A 101 -4.38 -9.36 -5.76
C PRO A 101 -5.55 -8.50 -5.28
N MET A 102 -6.47 -8.19 -6.18
CA MET A 102 -7.74 -7.49 -5.89
C MET A 102 -8.91 -8.49 -5.75
N SER A 103 -8.79 -9.63 -6.43
CA SER A 103 -9.69 -10.78 -6.35
C SER A 103 -8.91 -12.06 -6.70
N ALA A 104 -9.57 -13.22 -6.68
CA ALA A 104 -8.94 -14.49 -7.07
C ALA A 104 -8.47 -14.50 -8.55
N SER A 105 -9.10 -13.69 -9.41
CA SER A 105 -8.80 -13.61 -10.84
C SER A 105 -8.16 -12.30 -11.28
N GLU A 106 -8.05 -11.31 -10.39
CA GLU A 106 -7.57 -9.97 -10.74
C GLU A 106 -6.37 -9.59 -9.87
N VAL A 107 -5.25 -9.28 -10.54
CA VAL A 107 -4.02 -8.80 -9.93
C VAL A 107 -3.61 -7.52 -10.63
N VAL A 108 -3.57 -6.40 -9.91
CA VAL A 108 -3.03 -5.16 -10.45
C VAL A 108 -1.50 -5.19 -10.36
N ARG A 109 -0.83 -4.76 -11.43
CA ARG A 109 0.64 -4.72 -11.51
C ARG A 109 1.09 -3.28 -11.79
N PRO A 110 2.36 -2.92 -11.50
CA PRO A 110 2.88 -1.58 -11.77
C PRO A 110 2.65 -1.10 -13.20
N SER A 111 2.70 -2.01 -14.19
CA SER A 111 2.43 -1.69 -15.59
C SER A 111 1.01 -1.17 -15.88
N ALA A 112 0.06 -1.32 -14.95
CA ALA A 112 -1.28 -0.74 -15.06
C ALA A 112 -1.30 0.78 -14.84
N PHE A 113 -0.20 1.37 -14.34
CA PHE A 113 -0.11 2.78 -13.98
C PHE A 113 0.84 3.61 -14.87
N GLY A 114 1.46 3.00 -15.87
CA GLY A 114 2.38 3.66 -16.81
C GLY A 114 3.83 3.56 -16.36
#